data_AF-A0A5K7YX43-F1
#
_entry.id   AF-A0A5K7YX43-F1
#
_cell.length_a   1.000
_cell.length_b   1.000
_cell.length_c   1.000
_cell.angle_alpha   90.00
_cell.angle_beta   90.00
_cell.angle_gamma   90.00
#
_symmetry.space_group_name_H-M   'P 1'
#
loop_
_entity.id
_entity.type
_entity.pdbx_description
1 polymer ?
#
loop_
_entity_poly.entity_id
_entity_poly.type
_entity_poly.pdbx_seq_one_letter_code
_entity_poly.pdbx_strand_id
1 'polypeptide(L)'
;MGTEQMDTDDLSDEAYAIIVHAAKACDTLKTELGVLSYDCENEDAWLEKVQTRLNAIAKDPDEFVEYWNLEEEEGIDASQMKRIVQKLSRRVDAIRCQ
;
A
#
# COMPACT_ATOMS: atom_id res chain seq x y z
N MET A 1 -17.35 22.12 8.57
CA MET A 1 -16.60 22.02 7.32
C MET A 1 -16.32 20.55 7.14
N GLY A 2 -16.95 19.91 6.16
CA GLY A 2 -16.65 18.51 5.86
C GLY A 2 -15.23 18.48 5.32
N THR A 3 -14.34 17.75 5.98
CA THR A 3 -13.11 17.31 5.33
C THR A 3 -13.55 16.30 4.29
N GLU A 4 -13.56 16.66 3.01
CA GLU A 4 -13.71 15.71 1.91
C GLU A 4 -12.44 14.85 1.93
N GLN A 5 -12.49 13.80 2.75
CA GLN A 5 -11.47 12.76 2.82
C GLN A 5 -11.70 11.84 1.65
N MET A 6 -10.63 11.53 0.93
CA MET A 6 -10.68 10.68 -0.25
C MET A 6 -11.05 9.24 0.15
N ASP A 7 -12.13 8.70 -0.41
CA ASP A 7 -12.40 7.26 -0.30
C ASP A 7 -11.66 6.52 -1.42
N THR A 8 -11.50 5.22 -1.27
CA THR A 8 -10.91 4.37 -2.32
C THR A 8 -11.70 4.38 -3.63
N ASP A 9 -12.97 4.81 -3.60
CA ASP A 9 -13.83 5.02 -4.77
C ASP A 9 -13.46 6.28 -5.59
N ASP A 10 -12.71 7.22 -5.00
CA ASP A 10 -12.23 8.43 -5.70
C ASP A 10 -10.91 8.18 -6.47
N LEU A 11 -10.31 6.99 -6.32
CA LEU A 11 -9.10 6.61 -7.02
C LEU A 11 -9.39 6.26 -8.48
N SER A 12 -8.47 6.61 -9.37
CA SER A 12 -8.43 6.10 -10.73
C SER A 12 -8.33 4.58 -10.74
N ASP A 13 -8.80 3.94 -11.82
CA ASP A 13 -8.68 2.49 -11.97
C ASP A 13 -7.22 2.01 -11.84
N GLU A 14 -6.26 2.84 -12.27
CA GLU A 14 -4.83 2.57 -12.17
C GLU A 14 -4.34 2.62 -10.72
N ALA A 15 -4.73 3.64 -9.97
CA ALA A 15 -4.39 3.77 -8.56
C ALA A 15 -5.09 2.71 -7.70
N TYR A 16 -6.37 2.46 -7.92
CA TYR A 16 -7.13 1.40 -7.25
C TYR A 16 -6.53 0.01 -7.51
N ALA A 17 -5.97 -0.22 -8.71
CA ALA A 17 -5.28 -1.48 -9.01
C ALA A 17 -4.13 -1.77 -8.04
N ILE A 18 -3.47 -0.77 -7.45
CA ILE A 18 -2.43 -0.98 -6.42
C ILE A 18 -3.04 -1.69 -5.20
N ILE A 19 -4.21 -1.25 -4.73
CA ILE A 19 -4.92 -1.88 -3.60
C ILE A 19 -5.34 -3.31 -3.95
N VAL A 20 -5.85 -3.53 -5.17
CA VAL A 20 -6.20 -4.87 -5.66
C VAL A 20 -4.98 -5.79 -5.74
N HIS A 21 -3.83 -5.26 -6.14
CA HIS A 21 -2.59 -6.03 -6.20
C HIS A 21 -2.01 -6.32 -4.81
N ALA A 22 -2.16 -5.41 -3.86
CA ALA A 22 -1.85 -5.67 -2.46
C ALA A 22 -2.75 -6.78 -1.90
N ALA A 23 -4.07 -6.73 -2.13
CA ALA A 23 -5.03 -7.74 -1.68
C ALA A 23 -4.71 -9.16 -2.17
N LYS A 24 -4.22 -9.28 -3.40
CA LYS A 24 -3.80 -10.58 -3.96
C LYS A 24 -2.56 -11.17 -3.29
N ALA A 25 -1.79 -10.34 -2.58
CA ALA A 25 -0.50 -10.71 -2.02
C ALA A 25 -0.52 -10.76 -0.50
N CYS A 26 -1.20 -9.81 0.15
CA CYS A 26 -1.34 -9.69 1.59
C CYS A 26 -2.58 -8.84 1.92
N ASP A 27 -3.55 -9.40 2.64
CA ASP A 27 -4.80 -8.72 2.98
C ASP A 27 -4.58 -7.60 4.01
N THR A 28 -3.61 -7.78 4.92
CA THR A 28 -3.16 -6.72 5.82
C THR A 28 -2.59 -5.52 5.06
N LEU A 29 -1.78 -5.77 4.03
CA LEU A 29 -1.20 -4.71 3.21
C LEU A 29 -2.29 -3.94 2.44
N LYS A 30 -3.31 -4.62 1.91
CA LYS A 30 -4.47 -3.97 1.30
C LYS A 30 -5.14 -3.00 2.27
N THR A 31 -5.37 -3.44 3.51
CA THR A 31 -6.04 -2.64 4.53
C THR A 31 -5.22 -1.40 4.89
N GLU A 32 -3.90 -1.56 5.08
CA GLU A 32 -2.97 -0.45 5.30
C GLU A 32 -3.02 0.58 4.17
N LEU A 33 -2.97 0.15 2.91
CA LEU A 33 -3.01 1.06 1.77
C LEU A 33 -4.38 1.76 1.60
N GLY A 34 -5.47 1.07 1.93
CA GLY A 34 -6.81 1.64 1.95
C GLY A 34 -6.97 2.72 3.03
N VAL A 35 -6.47 2.48 4.25
CA VAL A 35 -6.53 3.47 5.33
C VAL A 35 -5.77 4.75 4.97
N LEU A 36 -4.70 4.66 4.17
CA LEU A 36 -3.96 5.84 3.72
C LEU A 36 -4.78 6.79 2.85
N SER A 37 -5.84 6.34 2.15
CA SER A 37 -6.66 7.21 1.31
C SER A 37 -7.43 8.23 2.14
N TYR A 38 -7.90 7.82 3.32
CA TYR A 38 -8.68 8.65 4.23
C TYR A 38 -7.94 9.94 4.64
N ASP A 39 -6.61 9.89 4.77
CA ASP A 39 -5.79 11.05 5.14
C ASP A 39 -5.29 11.85 3.93
N CYS A 40 -5.78 11.57 2.72
CA CYS A 40 -5.34 12.22 1.50
C CYS A 40 -6.43 13.10 0.88
N GLU A 41 -6.00 14.24 0.33
CA GLU A 41 -6.89 15.21 -0.33
C GLU A 41 -7.09 14.88 -1.82
N ASN A 42 -6.19 14.08 -2.42
CA ASN A 42 -6.21 13.70 -3.83
C ASN A 42 -5.34 12.45 -4.09
N GLU A 43 -5.46 11.90 -5.29
CA GLU A 43 -4.74 10.70 -5.75
C GLU A 43 -3.21 10.87 -5.69
N ASP A 44 -2.66 12.02 -6.08
CA ASP A 44 -1.21 12.25 -6.06
C ASP A 44 -0.65 12.17 -4.64
N ALA A 45 -1.34 12.79 -3.67
CA ALA A 45 -1.00 12.71 -2.26
C ALA A 45 -1.11 11.27 -1.73
N TRP A 46 -2.10 10.51 -2.19
CA TRP A 46 -2.21 9.08 -1.88
C TRP A 46 -1.05 8.28 -2.46
N LEU A 47 -0.72 8.45 -3.74
CA LEU A 47 0.40 7.77 -4.39
C LEU A 47 1.74 8.08 -3.69
N GLU A 48 1.95 9.32 -3.26
CA GLU A 48 3.16 9.71 -2.50
C GLU A 48 3.21 9.05 -1.12
N LYS A 49 2.10 9.03 -0.38
CA LYS A 49 2.02 8.35 0.92
C LYS A 49 2.20 6.84 0.79
N VAL A 50 1.55 6.22 -0.18
CA VAL A 50 1.70 4.80 -0.51
C VAL A 50 3.15 4.49 -0.83
N GLN A 51 3.80 5.28 -1.69
CA GLN A 51 5.21 5.08 -2.02
C GLN A 51 6.11 5.18 -0.80
N THR A 52 5.86 6.16 0.07
CA THR A 52 6.60 6.33 1.33
C THR A 52 6.41 5.14 2.27
N ARG A 53 5.18 4.65 2.43
CA ARG A 53 4.86 3.49 3.27
C ARG A 53 5.49 2.21 2.73
N LEU A 54 5.39 1.96 1.43
CA LEU A 54 6.00 0.80 0.78
C LEU A 54 7.53 0.81 0.93
N ASN A 55 8.17 1.98 0.80
CA ASN A 55 9.61 2.12 1.01
C ASN A 55 10.03 1.90 2.46
N ALA A 56 9.21 2.35 3.43
CA ALA A 56 9.44 2.08 4.85
C ALA A 56 9.39 0.58 5.14
N ILE A 57 8.37 -0.13 4.65
CA ILE A 57 8.25 -1.59 4.80
C ILE A 57 9.39 -2.31 4.06
N ALA A 58 9.83 -1.82 2.90
CA ALA A 58 10.95 -2.43 2.17
C ALA A 58 12.30 -2.30 2.90
N LYS A 59 12.44 -1.25 3.73
CA LYS A 59 13.64 -0.98 4.52
C LYS A 59 13.71 -1.89 5.74
N ASP A 60 12.58 -2.13 6.40
CA ASP A 60 12.45 -3.01 7.56
C ASP A 60 11.20 -3.90 7.44
N PRO A 61 11.26 -4.96 6.62
CA PRO A 61 10.11 -5.84 6.40
C PRO A 61 9.84 -6.75 7.60
N ASP A 62 10.88 -7.07 8.38
CA ASP A 62 10.79 -7.91 9.57
C ASP A 62 9.91 -7.24 10.63
N GLU A 63 10.11 -5.93 10.90
CA GLU A 63 9.26 -5.16 11.82
C GLU A 63 7.78 -5.23 11.42
N PHE A 64 7.47 -5.08 10.14
CA PHE A 64 6.07 -5.12 9.66
C PHE A 64 5.46 -6.52 9.75
N VAL A 65 6.21 -7.55 9.39
CA VAL A 65 5.78 -8.95 9.46
C VAL A 65 5.55 -9.38 10.90
N GLU A 66 6.44 -9.02 11.83
CA GLU A 66 6.29 -9.32 13.25
C GLU A 66 5.13 -8.54 13.89
N TYR A 67 5.00 -7.24 13.60
CA TYR A 67 3.94 -6.39 14.17
C TYR A 67 2.54 -6.92 13.86
N TRP A 68 2.34 -7.41 12.63
CA TRP A 68 1.06 -7.96 12.17
C TRP A 68 0.98 -9.49 12.28
N ASN A 69 2.02 -10.15 12.79
CA ASN A 69 2.12 -11.61 12.88
C ASN A 69 1.84 -12.32 11.53
N LEU A 70 2.34 -11.76 10.42
CA LEU A 70 1.99 -12.20 9.06
C LEU A 70 2.48 -13.60 8.73
N GLU A 71 3.54 -14.08 9.37
CA GLU A 71 3.99 -15.47 9.20
C GLU A 71 2.94 -16.47 9.67
N GLU A 72 2.23 -16.18 10.76
CA GLU A 72 1.19 -17.06 11.29
C GLU A 72 -0.17 -16.81 10.64
N GLU A 73 -0.54 -15.55 10.42
CA GLU A 73 -1.87 -15.18 9.90
C GLU A 73 -1.99 -15.39 8.38
N GLU A 74 -0.94 -15.04 7.62
CA GLU A 74 -0.98 -15.01 6.16
C GLU A 74 0.10 -15.89 5.50
N GLY A 75 1.01 -16.48 6.28
CA GLY A 75 2.12 -17.27 5.76
C GLY A 75 3.15 -16.45 4.97
N ILE A 76 3.33 -15.18 5.33
CA ILE A 76 4.21 -14.24 4.64
C ILE A 76 5.41 -13.91 5.50
N ASP A 77 6.60 -14.32 5.04
CA ASP A 77 7.87 -13.96 5.66
C ASP A 77 8.38 -12.57 5.20
N ALA A 78 9.38 -12.04 5.90
CA ALA A 78 10.00 -10.74 5.58
C ALA A 78 10.56 -10.66 4.15
N SER A 79 11.07 -11.76 3.59
CA SER A 79 11.60 -11.80 2.23
C SER A 79 10.50 -11.72 1.17
N GLN A 80 9.38 -12.39 1.41
CA GLN A 80 8.17 -12.30 0.60
C GLN A 80 7.58 -10.90 0.69
N MET A 81 7.42 -10.35 1.90
CA MET A 81 6.91 -9.00 2.12
C MET A 81 7.75 -7.97 1.35
N LYS A 82 9.07 -7.99 1.52
CA LYS A 82 9.99 -7.11 0.78
C LYS A 82 9.79 -7.18 -0.73
N ARG A 83 9.62 -8.38 -1.28
CA ARG A 83 9.39 -8.58 -2.72
C ARG A 83 8.03 -8.03 -3.17
N ILE A 84 7.00 -8.18 -2.34
CA ILE A 84 5.65 -7.66 -2.60
C ILE A 84 5.69 -6.13 -2.65
N VAL A 85 6.21 -5.48 -1.61
CA VAL A 85 6.25 -4.02 -1.53
C VAL A 85 7.12 -3.39 -2.62
N GLN A 86 8.24 -4.02 -3.00
CA GLN A 86 9.05 -3.58 -4.14
C GLN A 86 8.32 -3.66 -5.48
N LYS A 87 7.48 -4.69 -5.69
CA LYS A 87 6.66 -4.80 -6.90
C LYS A 87 5.57 -3.74 -6.95
N LEU A 88 4.94 -3.46 -5.81
CA LEU A 88 3.92 -2.42 -5.71
C LEU A 88 4.53 -1.03 -5.90
N SER A 89 5.68 -0.75 -5.30
CA SER A 89 6.40 0.52 -5.42
C SER A 89 6.73 0.85 -6.88
N ARG A 90 7.18 -0.13 -7.66
CA ARG A 90 7.41 0.06 -9.12
C ARG A 90 6.14 0.39 -9.90
N ARG A 91 4.98 -0.09 -9.46
CA ARG A 91 3.69 0.21 -10.10
C ARG A 91 3.24 1.62 -9.77
N VAL A 92 3.40 2.03 -8.52
CA VAL A 92 3.16 3.41 -8.08
C VAL A 92 4.02 4.38 -8.88
N ASP A 93 5.32 4.10 -9.03
CA ASP A 93 6.22 4.93 -9.84
C ASP A 93 5.81 4.97 -11.33
N ALA A 94 5.28 3.87 -11.88
CA ALA A 94 4.81 3.84 -13.27
C ALA A 94 3.61 4.77 -13.47
N ILE A 95 2.64 4.76 -12.55
CA ILE A 95 1.46 5.63 -12.58
C ILE A 95 1.86 7.10 -12.45
N ARG A 96 2.79 7.41 -11.54
CA ARG A 96 3.30 8.78 -11.35
C ARG A 96 4.11 9.32 -12.53
N CYS A 97 4.56 8.47 -13.45
CA CYS A 97 5.32 8.86 -14.64
C CYS A 97 4.47 8.95 -15.91
N GLN A 98 3.15 8.71 -15.83
CA GLN A 98 2.19 8.91 -16.92
C GLN A 98 1.75 10.37 -17.03
#